data_AF-A0A921HPS4-F1
#
_entry.id   AF-A0A921HPS4-F1
#
_cell.length_a   1.000
_cell.length_b   1.000
_cell.length_c   1.000
_cell.angle_alpha   90.00
_cell.angle_beta   90.00
_cell.angle_gamma   90.00
#
_symmetry.space_group_name_H-M   'P 1'
#
loop_
_entity.id
_entity.type
_entity.pdbx_description
1 polymer ?
#
loop_
_entity_poly.entity_id
_entity_poly.type
_entity_poly.pdbx_seq_one_letter_code
_entity_poly.pdbx_strand_id
1 'polypeptide(L)'
;MKKIVALCLFFCMLILQSAVFAAENTAANVNTNANANLSAANTVKRWILINIPARSLRLYEDDKCVAMYPVGVGKIGSKTPAGFYKIVEKVVNPTWVDPGDTSVVIASGPDNPLGFRWLGIGGNYGIHGTNNPSSVGHYVSNGCVRMVEADVEKVFDKVDVGTEVQIMYNRLVIDKTQDGRVAYYIYPDGYKMQELTVDFVKQGLAGYGIADFISEEYIAKSIEASNGLPNFVAAPVNIMYNNQKLAFKAVNYKNQIYVPVQEMAKTLNTAVKIENGSAVTAKGSAPVELFSKKPYIHLTDISNIFPVGFSLNKNYTVATLTAMPAVGTVEPADSAANKAVKADENAAAKPQTDKQTGINIPQRENSLNAQKELYKSADKKIGEEKQSIELEKTVSDDTKTDKIEIATIK
;
A
#
# COMPACT_ATOMS: atom_id res chain seq x y z
N MET A 1 -48.67 10.66 4.28
CA MET A 1 -48.27 9.90 3.08
C MET A 1 -46.99 10.54 2.56
N LYS A 2 -45.83 9.92 2.85
CA LYS A 2 -45.00 9.12 1.91
C LYS A 2 -44.29 10.03 0.89
N LYS A 3 -42.99 10.31 1.08
CA LYS A 3 -41.79 9.53 0.67
C LYS A 3 -41.42 9.77 -0.80
N ILE A 4 -40.11 9.68 -1.10
CA ILE A 4 -39.42 9.81 -2.40
C ILE A 4 -39.02 11.28 -2.63
N VAL A 5 -37.78 11.73 -2.38
CA VAL A 5 -36.57 11.46 -3.16
C VAL A 5 -35.33 11.54 -2.23
N ALA A 6 -34.71 10.39 -1.95
CA ALA A 6 -33.36 10.29 -1.40
C ALA A 6 -32.84 8.89 -1.76
N LEU A 7 -32.45 8.71 -3.02
CA LEU A 7 -31.88 7.47 -3.53
C LEU A 7 -30.96 7.85 -4.69
N CYS A 8 -29.64 7.78 -4.46
CA CYS A 8 -28.56 7.57 -5.46
C CYS A 8 -27.12 7.94 -4.97
N LEU A 9 -26.87 8.14 -3.67
CA LEU A 9 -25.50 8.36 -3.14
C LEU A 9 -25.09 7.42 -1.98
N PHE A 10 -25.78 6.30 -1.80
CA PHE A 10 -25.47 5.31 -0.74
C PHE A 10 -25.51 3.88 -1.29
N PHE A 11 -24.75 3.61 -2.36
CA PHE A 11 -24.58 2.25 -2.88
C PHE A 11 -23.15 2.03 -3.41
N CYS A 12 -22.14 2.22 -2.56
CA CYS A 12 -20.79 1.70 -2.81
C CYS A 12 -19.96 1.48 -1.52
N MET A 13 -20.62 1.26 -0.37
CA MET A 13 -19.91 1.05 0.90
C MET A 13 -20.60 0.03 1.82
N LEU A 14 -21.22 -1.02 1.26
CA LEU A 14 -21.76 -2.12 2.07
C LEU A 14 -21.94 -3.43 1.29
N ILE A 15 -20.85 -4.02 0.79
CA ILE A 15 -20.80 -5.46 0.47
C ILE A 15 -19.39 -5.98 0.79
N LEU A 16 -19.13 -6.26 2.07
CA LEU A 16 -18.03 -7.15 2.50
C LEU A 16 -18.23 -7.57 3.96
N GLN A 17 -19.42 -8.08 4.31
CA GLN A 17 -19.61 -8.95 5.48
C GLN A 17 -20.68 -10.01 5.19
N SER A 18 -20.38 -11.26 5.60
CA SER A 18 -21.06 -12.57 5.45
C SER A 18 -20.52 -13.42 4.29
N ALA A 19 -20.05 -14.65 4.44
CA ALA A 19 -19.76 -15.56 5.56
C ALA A 19 -18.44 -16.29 5.15
N VAL A 20 -17.64 -16.92 6.00
CA VAL A 20 -17.91 -18.20 6.67
C VAL A 20 -16.85 -18.39 7.76
N PHE A 21 -17.31 -18.51 9.02
CA PHE A 21 -16.64 -19.29 10.05
C PHE A 21 -17.60 -20.43 10.38
N ALA A 22 -17.22 -21.65 10.03
CA ALA A 22 -17.67 -22.90 10.65
C ALA A 22 -16.81 -24.04 10.07
N ALA A 23 -15.69 -24.33 10.73
CA ALA A 23 -15.02 -25.62 10.59
C ALA A 23 -14.78 -26.12 12.02
N GLU A 24 -15.84 -26.65 12.62
CA GLU A 24 -15.74 -27.51 13.79
C GLU A 24 -15.88 -28.97 13.34
N ASN A 25 -14.92 -29.75 13.80
CA ASN A 25 -14.84 -31.21 13.85
C ASN A 25 -16.09 -32.00 13.45
N THR A 26 -15.94 -32.81 12.41
CA THR A 26 -16.53 -34.15 12.40
C THR A 26 -15.55 -35.12 11.77
N ALA A 27 -14.68 -35.68 12.60
CA ALA A 27 -14.01 -36.93 12.28
C ALA A 27 -15.06 -38.05 12.32
N ALA A 28 -15.50 -38.50 11.15
CA ALA A 28 -16.27 -39.74 11.00
C ALA A 28 -15.88 -40.41 9.68
N ASN A 29 -14.75 -41.11 9.74
CA ASN A 29 -14.44 -42.38 9.09
C ASN A 29 -15.47 -42.91 8.06
N VAL A 30 -15.21 -42.71 6.76
CA VAL A 30 -15.59 -43.67 5.72
C VAL A 30 -14.43 -43.79 4.74
N ASN A 31 -13.79 -44.95 4.79
CA ASN A 31 -12.73 -45.38 3.92
C ASN A 31 -13.36 -46.06 2.69
N THR A 32 -13.35 -45.41 1.53
CA THR A 32 -13.51 -46.11 0.24
C THR A 32 -12.60 -45.49 -0.80
N ASN A 33 -11.64 -46.31 -1.23
CA ASN A 33 -10.69 -46.06 -2.31
C ASN A 33 -11.37 -45.55 -3.59
N ALA A 34 -11.06 -44.31 -3.96
CA ALA A 34 -11.19 -43.82 -5.32
C ALA A 34 -9.95 -42.96 -5.65
N ASN A 35 -8.83 -43.67 -5.84
CA ASN A 35 -7.65 -43.11 -6.51
C ASN A 35 -8.00 -42.87 -7.99
N ALA A 36 -8.66 -41.75 -8.26
CA ALA A 36 -8.67 -41.15 -9.58
C ALA A 36 -7.74 -39.93 -9.52
N ASN A 37 -6.62 -40.05 -10.23
CA ASN A 37 -5.70 -38.97 -10.54
C ASN A 37 -6.45 -37.73 -11.02
N LEU A 38 -6.63 -36.76 -10.13
CA LEU A 38 -6.82 -35.36 -10.48
C LEU A 38 -5.72 -34.59 -9.75
N SER A 39 -4.53 -34.59 -10.34
CA SER A 39 -3.59 -33.51 -10.08
C SER A 39 -4.27 -32.24 -10.57
N ALA A 40 -5.00 -31.55 -9.70
CA ALA A 40 -5.38 -30.17 -9.93
C ALA A 40 -4.06 -29.44 -10.18
N ALA A 41 -3.75 -29.19 -11.46
CA ALA A 41 -2.62 -28.34 -11.82
C ALA A 41 -2.84 -27.05 -11.05
N ASN A 42 -1.94 -26.73 -10.12
CA ASN A 42 -2.01 -25.53 -9.32
C ASN A 42 -1.76 -24.34 -10.27
N THR A 43 -2.80 -23.90 -10.98
CA THR A 43 -2.71 -22.83 -11.95
C THR A 43 -2.71 -21.51 -11.21
N VAL A 44 -1.54 -20.90 -11.09
CA VAL A 44 -1.36 -19.55 -10.54
C VAL A 44 -2.23 -18.58 -11.33
N LYS A 45 -3.15 -17.87 -10.65
CA LYS A 45 -4.02 -16.89 -11.30
C LYS A 45 -3.24 -15.61 -11.53
N ARG A 46 -3.10 -15.19 -12.79
CA ARG A 46 -2.49 -13.90 -13.13
C ARG A 46 -3.53 -12.82 -13.37
N TRP A 47 -3.22 -11.60 -12.98
CA TRP A 47 -4.02 -10.42 -13.27
C TRP A 47 -3.17 -9.15 -13.23
N ILE A 48 -3.65 -8.10 -13.88
CA ILE A 48 -2.98 -6.81 -14.04
C ILE A 48 -3.74 -5.75 -13.25
N LEU A 49 -2.99 -4.92 -12.53
CA LEU A 49 -3.48 -3.68 -11.95
C LEU A 49 -2.76 -2.49 -12.57
N ILE A 50 -3.49 -1.57 -13.16
CA ILE A 50 -2.98 -0.26 -13.60
C ILE A 50 -3.52 0.79 -12.65
N ASN A 51 -2.62 1.56 -12.03
CA ASN A 51 -2.97 2.73 -11.24
C ASN A 51 -2.54 3.99 -12.00
N ILE A 52 -3.52 4.78 -12.45
CA ILE A 52 -3.33 5.93 -13.33
C ILE A 52 -2.49 7.03 -12.64
N PRO A 53 -2.85 7.57 -11.45
CA PRO A 53 -2.00 8.53 -10.73
C PRO A 53 -0.56 8.06 -10.52
N ALA A 54 -0.39 6.79 -10.15
CA ALA A 54 0.92 6.19 -9.93
C ALA A 54 1.70 5.98 -11.23
N ARG A 55 1.03 6.00 -12.39
CA ARG A 55 1.59 5.69 -13.71
C ARG A 55 2.36 4.39 -13.68
N SER A 56 1.73 3.38 -13.09
CA SER A 56 2.31 2.06 -12.92
C SER A 56 1.33 0.95 -13.31
N LEU A 57 1.90 -0.11 -13.86
CA LEU A 57 1.28 -1.41 -14.05
C LEU A 57 1.91 -2.39 -13.08
N ARG A 58 1.12 -3.09 -12.28
CA ARG A 58 1.53 -4.17 -11.39
C ARG A 58 0.98 -5.49 -11.94
N LEU A 59 1.84 -6.49 -12.06
CA LEU A 59 1.46 -7.86 -12.41
C LEU A 59 1.39 -8.69 -11.14
N TYR A 60 0.26 -9.36 -10.94
CA TYR A 60 0.02 -10.23 -9.79
C TYR A 60 -0.02 -11.69 -10.20
N GLU A 61 0.51 -12.53 -9.32
CA GLU A 61 0.32 -13.98 -9.28
C GLU A 61 -0.40 -14.28 -7.96
N ASP A 62 -1.67 -14.66 -8.08
CA ASP A 62 -2.65 -14.69 -7.00
C ASP A 62 -2.70 -13.33 -6.28
N ASP A 63 -2.37 -13.30 -4.98
CA ASP A 63 -2.34 -12.07 -4.18
C ASP A 63 -0.95 -11.41 -4.14
N LYS A 64 0.04 -11.97 -4.83
CA LYS A 64 1.43 -11.50 -4.79
C LYS A 64 1.76 -10.65 -6.01
N CYS A 65 2.12 -9.39 -5.77
CA CYS A 65 2.72 -8.54 -6.81
C CYS A 65 4.11 -9.09 -7.18
N VAL A 66 4.26 -9.60 -8.41
CA VAL A 66 5.50 -10.21 -8.91
C VAL A 66 6.33 -9.26 -9.75
N ALA A 67 5.70 -8.26 -10.38
CA ALA A 67 6.39 -7.24 -11.16
C ALA A 67 5.64 -5.89 -11.14
N MET A 68 6.38 -4.81 -11.32
CA MET A 68 5.83 -3.46 -11.46
C MET A 68 6.60 -2.72 -12.55
N TYR A 69 5.89 -2.04 -13.43
CA TYR A 69 6.42 -1.34 -14.59
C TYR A 69 5.87 0.08 -14.67
N PRO A 70 6.68 1.09 -15.06
CA PRO A 70 6.16 2.41 -15.36
C PRO A 70 5.31 2.36 -16.63
N VAL A 71 4.27 3.19 -16.71
CA VAL A 71 3.40 3.29 -17.89
C VAL A 71 3.12 4.73 -18.28
N GLY A 72 2.95 4.99 -19.57
CA GLY A 72 2.32 6.21 -20.09
C GLY A 72 0.81 6.00 -20.18
N VAL A 73 0.03 6.96 -19.69
CA VAL A 73 -1.44 6.90 -19.68
C VAL A 73 -2.03 8.04 -20.50
N GLY A 74 -3.36 8.05 -20.65
CA GLY A 74 -4.09 9.08 -21.38
C GLY A 74 -3.79 10.49 -20.88
N LYS A 75 -3.90 11.49 -21.77
CA LYS A 75 -3.92 12.91 -21.35
C LYS A 75 -5.31 13.29 -20.82
N ILE A 76 -5.43 14.46 -20.21
CA ILE A 76 -6.69 14.90 -19.58
C ILE A 76 -7.89 14.94 -20.56
N GLY A 77 -7.65 15.24 -21.84
CA GLY A 77 -8.69 15.25 -22.88
C GLY A 77 -9.07 13.87 -23.43
N SER A 78 -8.25 12.86 -23.19
CA SER A 78 -8.43 11.48 -23.67
C SER A 78 -7.94 10.50 -22.59
N LYS A 79 -8.59 10.59 -21.43
CA LYS A 79 -8.23 9.86 -20.21
C LYS A 79 -8.25 8.35 -20.47
N THR A 80 -7.28 7.64 -19.88
CA THR A 80 -7.39 6.18 -19.75
C THR A 80 -8.63 5.83 -18.90
N PRO A 81 -9.57 5.04 -19.42
CA PRO A 81 -10.83 4.76 -18.72
C PRO A 81 -10.62 3.78 -17.56
N ALA A 82 -10.93 4.21 -16.34
CA ALA A 82 -10.95 3.35 -15.17
C ALA A 82 -12.07 2.30 -15.29
N GLY A 83 -11.83 1.08 -14.79
CA GLY A 83 -12.80 -0.02 -14.90
C GLY A 83 -12.16 -1.39 -14.72
N PHE A 84 -13.00 -2.40 -14.92
CA PHE A 84 -12.59 -3.81 -14.93
C PHE A 84 -12.70 -4.33 -16.37
N TYR A 85 -11.60 -4.91 -16.83
CA TYR A 85 -11.44 -5.41 -18.20
C TYR A 85 -10.83 -6.81 -18.17
N LYS A 86 -10.72 -7.40 -19.35
CA LYS A 86 -9.91 -8.59 -19.60
C LYS A 86 -9.07 -8.36 -20.85
N ILE A 87 -7.94 -9.06 -20.95
CA ILE A 87 -7.23 -9.17 -22.22
C ILE A 87 -8.14 -9.91 -23.20
N VAL A 88 -8.62 -9.23 -24.24
CA VAL A 88 -9.50 -9.83 -25.26
C VAL A 88 -8.72 -10.31 -26.48
N GLU A 89 -7.54 -9.75 -26.70
CA GLU A 89 -6.66 -10.12 -27.81
C GLU A 89 -5.19 -9.86 -27.48
N LYS A 90 -4.32 -10.61 -28.17
CA LYS A 90 -2.87 -10.47 -28.09
C LYS A 90 -2.31 -10.49 -29.51
N VAL A 91 -1.61 -9.44 -29.92
CA VAL A 91 -1.02 -9.34 -31.26
C VAL A 91 0.47 -9.08 -31.13
N VAL A 92 1.26 -9.93 -31.79
CA VAL A 92 2.70 -9.73 -32.02
C VAL A 92 2.84 -8.92 -33.29
N ASN A 93 3.71 -7.90 -33.27
CA ASN A 93 3.98 -7.02 -34.41
C ASN A 93 2.69 -6.42 -34.98
N PRO A 94 1.90 -5.68 -34.17
CA PRO A 94 0.63 -5.13 -34.61
C PRO A 94 0.82 -4.07 -35.71
N THR A 95 -0.14 -3.98 -36.62
CA THR A 95 -0.28 -2.81 -37.50
C THR A 95 -1.05 -1.73 -36.75
N TRP A 96 -0.59 -0.49 -36.83
CA TRP A 96 -1.34 0.66 -36.32
C TRP A 96 -2.18 1.30 -37.42
N VAL A 97 -3.42 1.64 -37.08
CA VAL A 97 -4.34 2.40 -37.93
C VAL A 97 -4.72 3.65 -37.15
N ASP A 98 -4.65 4.82 -37.79
CA ASP A 98 -4.99 6.08 -37.13
C ASP A 98 -6.48 6.10 -36.79
N PRO A 99 -6.86 6.29 -35.50
CA PRO A 99 -8.27 6.38 -35.12
C PRO A 99 -8.99 7.63 -35.67
N GLY A 100 -8.27 8.65 -36.12
CA GLY A 100 -8.80 9.86 -36.74
C GLY A 100 -8.86 9.79 -38.28
N ASP A 101 -8.05 8.95 -38.91
CA ASP A 101 -8.03 8.74 -40.36
C ASP A 101 -7.61 7.31 -40.71
N THR A 102 -8.59 6.44 -40.96
CA THR A 102 -8.34 5.02 -41.24
C THR A 102 -7.56 4.75 -42.53
N SER A 103 -7.33 5.76 -43.38
CA SER A 103 -6.45 5.62 -44.54
C SER A 103 -4.96 5.62 -44.16
N VAL A 104 -4.63 6.15 -42.97
CA VAL A 104 -3.28 6.15 -42.43
C VAL A 104 -3.03 4.83 -41.69
N VAL A 105 -2.21 3.99 -42.31
CA VAL A 105 -1.83 2.67 -41.80
C VAL A 105 -0.32 2.57 -41.69
N ILE A 106 0.19 2.30 -40.49
CA ILE A 106 1.61 2.10 -40.22
C ILE A 106 1.83 0.63 -39.87
N ALA A 107 2.53 -0.09 -40.72
CA ALA A 107 2.90 -1.48 -40.48
C ALA A 107 3.78 -1.61 -39.22
N SER A 108 3.91 -2.82 -38.68
CA SER A 108 4.85 -3.06 -37.58
C SER A 108 6.28 -2.67 -37.96
N GLY A 109 6.97 -1.96 -37.07
CA GLY A 109 8.32 -1.46 -37.29
C GLY A 109 8.69 -0.35 -36.31
N PRO A 110 9.90 0.24 -36.42
CA PRO A 110 10.37 1.29 -35.52
C PRO A 110 9.46 2.52 -35.44
N ASP A 111 8.72 2.83 -36.52
CA ASP A 111 7.84 4.00 -36.59
C ASP A 111 6.43 3.71 -36.06
N ASN A 112 6.12 2.46 -35.71
CA ASN A 112 4.79 2.08 -35.25
C ASN A 112 4.55 2.54 -33.80
N PRO A 113 3.52 3.38 -33.55
CA PRO A 113 3.26 3.91 -32.20
C PRO A 113 2.74 2.86 -31.20
N LEU A 114 2.32 1.69 -31.66
CA LEU A 114 1.94 0.56 -30.80
C LEU A 114 3.13 -0.27 -30.34
N GLY A 115 4.30 -0.10 -30.95
CA GLY A 115 5.45 -0.98 -30.70
C GLY A 115 5.24 -2.38 -31.25
N PHE A 116 5.87 -3.38 -30.61
CA PHE A 116 5.87 -4.76 -31.11
C PHE A 116 4.89 -5.70 -30.42
N ARG A 117 4.19 -5.24 -29.37
CA ARG A 117 3.20 -6.04 -28.63
C ARG A 117 1.95 -5.22 -28.35
N TRP A 118 0.80 -5.83 -28.62
CA TRP A 118 -0.51 -5.28 -28.33
C TRP A 118 -1.32 -6.27 -27.47
N LEU A 119 -1.85 -5.76 -26.36
CA LEU A 119 -2.73 -6.45 -25.42
C LEU A 119 -4.05 -5.68 -25.38
N GLY A 120 -5.00 -6.05 -26.23
CA GLY A 120 -6.28 -5.35 -26.32
C GLY A 120 -7.15 -5.63 -25.10
N ILE A 121 -7.82 -4.59 -24.59
CA ILE A 121 -8.74 -4.67 -23.44
C ILE A 121 -10.19 -4.32 -23.79
N GLY A 122 -10.48 -4.12 -25.08
CA GLY A 122 -11.80 -3.83 -25.64
C GLY A 122 -11.90 -2.45 -26.30
N GLY A 123 -12.74 -2.36 -27.33
CA GLY A 123 -12.83 -1.16 -28.18
C GLY A 123 -11.48 -0.84 -28.82
N ASN A 124 -11.10 0.43 -28.80
CA ASN A 124 -9.80 0.90 -29.31
C ASN A 124 -8.73 1.05 -28.20
N TYR A 125 -8.89 0.36 -27.06
CA TYR A 125 -8.00 0.47 -25.91
C TYR A 125 -7.16 -0.79 -25.72
N GLY A 126 -5.89 -0.58 -25.36
CA GLY A 126 -4.95 -1.67 -25.11
C GLY A 126 -3.75 -1.23 -24.27
N ILE A 127 -3.02 -2.23 -23.80
CA ILE A 127 -1.68 -2.10 -23.22
C ILE A 127 -0.70 -2.46 -24.34
N HIS A 128 0.28 -1.59 -24.61
CA HIS A 128 1.15 -1.79 -25.76
C HIS A 128 2.53 -1.18 -25.56
N GLY A 129 3.45 -1.50 -26.47
CA GLY A 129 4.78 -0.89 -26.55
C GLY A 129 4.72 0.60 -26.91
N THR A 130 5.82 1.21 -27.32
CA THR A 130 5.82 2.56 -27.89
C THR A 130 7.13 2.82 -28.60
N ASN A 131 7.06 3.37 -29.81
CA ASN A 131 8.23 3.93 -30.50
C ASN A 131 8.80 5.19 -29.82
N ASN A 132 8.06 5.79 -28.88
CA ASN A 132 8.52 6.91 -28.06
C ASN A 132 8.63 6.51 -26.58
N PRO A 133 9.73 5.87 -26.16
CA PRO A 133 9.90 5.41 -24.78
C PRO A 133 9.93 6.55 -23.76
N SER A 134 10.34 7.76 -24.16
CA SER A 134 10.33 8.95 -23.28
C SER A 134 8.92 9.39 -22.87
N SER A 135 7.88 8.87 -23.52
CA SER A 135 6.49 9.14 -23.19
C SER A 135 5.97 8.28 -22.01
N VAL A 136 6.69 7.22 -21.64
CA VAL A 136 6.35 6.37 -20.49
C VAL A 136 6.56 7.14 -19.20
N GLY A 137 5.60 7.03 -18.27
CA GLY A 137 5.60 7.78 -17.02
C GLY A 137 4.99 9.18 -17.12
N HIS A 138 4.25 9.47 -18.20
CA HIS A 138 3.54 10.74 -18.41
C HIS A 138 2.07 10.53 -18.83
N TYR A 139 1.30 11.62 -18.84
CA TYR A 139 -0.09 11.69 -19.32
C TYR A 139 -0.12 12.15 -20.77
N VAL A 140 0.05 11.23 -21.73
CA VAL A 140 0.45 11.54 -23.11
C VAL A 140 -0.35 10.79 -24.19
N SER A 141 -0.97 9.67 -23.85
CA SER A 141 -1.66 8.83 -24.83
C SER A 141 -3.08 9.33 -25.11
N ASN A 142 -3.76 8.71 -26.07
CA ASN A 142 -5.20 8.90 -26.32
C ASN A 142 -6.09 7.92 -25.55
N GLY A 143 -5.59 7.43 -24.40
CA GLY A 143 -6.33 6.56 -23.49
C GLY A 143 -5.72 5.16 -23.33
N CYS A 144 -4.96 4.68 -24.32
CA CYS A 144 -4.19 3.44 -24.21
C CYS A 144 -3.07 3.53 -23.15
N VAL A 145 -2.54 2.38 -22.75
CA VAL A 145 -1.47 2.27 -21.76
C VAL A 145 -0.17 1.92 -22.48
N ARG A 146 0.76 2.87 -22.52
CA ARG A 146 2.08 2.73 -23.16
C ARG A 146 3.10 2.14 -22.19
N MET A 147 3.92 1.23 -22.67
CA MET A 147 5.01 0.60 -21.94
C MET A 147 6.27 0.65 -22.80
N VAL A 148 7.44 0.63 -22.17
CA VAL A 148 8.68 0.40 -22.92
C VAL A 148 8.68 -1.02 -23.51
N GLU A 149 9.25 -1.20 -24.70
CA GLU A 149 9.20 -2.48 -25.44
C GLU A 149 9.60 -3.69 -24.57
N ALA A 150 10.76 -3.60 -23.90
CA ALA A 150 11.27 -4.70 -23.08
C ALA A 150 10.35 -5.06 -21.89
N ASP A 151 9.50 -4.14 -21.43
CA ASP A 151 8.58 -4.39 -20.33
C ASP A 151 7.24 -4.93 -20.82
N VAL A 152 6.71 -4.43 -21.95
CA VAL A 152 5.50 -5.00 -22.54
C VAL A 152 5.72 -6.43 -23.01
N GLU A 153 6.90 -6.78 -23.51
CA GLU A 153 7.23 -8.16 -23.89
C GLU A 153 7.16 -9.11 -22.69
N LYS A 154 7.74 -8.71 -21.55
CA LYS A 154 7.66 -9.50 -20.30
C LYS A 154 6.22 -9.68 -19.82
N VAL A 155 5.39 -8.65 -19.94
CA VAL A 155 3.96 -8.76 -19.59
C VAL A 155 3.24 -9.66 -20.57
N PHE A 156 3.45 -9.46 -21.88
CA PHE A 156 2.84 -10.22 -22.96
C PHE A 156 3.11 -11.72 -22.83
N ASP A 157 4.33 -12.11 -22.46
CA ASP A 157 4.71 -13.52 -22.29
C ASP A 157 4.10 -14.15 -21.03
N LYS A 158 3.67 -13.34 -20.06
CA LYS A 158 3.14 -13.83 -18.77
C LYS A 158 1.62 -13.92 -18.73
N VAL A 159 0.91 -13.16 -19.55
CA VAL A 159 -0.55 -13.06 -19.50
C VAL A 159 -1.20 -13.70 -20.72
N ASP A 160 -2.35 -14.31 -20.52
CA ASP A 160 -3.14 -14.95 -21.58
C ASP A 160 -4.39 -14.14 -21.90
N VAL A 161 -5.01 -14.43 -23.05
CA VAL A 161 -6.37 -13.94 -23.33
C VAL A 161 -7.29 -14.42 -22.22
N GLY A 162 -8.12 -13.52 -21.70
CA GLY A 162 -8.95 -13.73 -20.51
C GLY A 162 -8.35 -13.23 -19.19
N THR A 163 -7.05 -12.89 -19.15
CA THR A 163 -6.39 -12.32 -17.96
C THR A 163 -7.11 -11.04 -17.53
N GLU A 164 -7.43 -10.94 -16.25
CA GLU A 164 -8.11 -9.77 -15.67
C GLU A 164 -7.21 -8.55 -15.66
N VAL A 165 -7.78 -7.40 -16.01
CA VAL A 165 -7.11 -6.10 -15.97
C VAL A 165 -8.00 -5.14 -15.20
N GLN A 166 -7.51 -4.64 -14.07
CA GLN A 166 -8.15 -3.57 -13.32
C GLN A 166 -7.41 -2.26 -13.61
N ILE A 167 -8.15 -1.23 -14.00
CA ILE A 167 -7.63 0.13 -14.14
C ILE A 167 -8.31 0.99 -13.09
N MET A 168 -7.52 1.62 -12.22
CA MET A 168 -8.03 2.49 -11.15
C MET A 168 -7.40 3.87 -11.19
N TYR A 169 -8.13 4.82 -10.61
CA TYR A 169 -7.63 6.15 -10.31
C TYR A 169 -7.48 6.27 -8.79
N ASN A 170 -6.30 5.95 -8.26
CA ASN A 170 -6.04 6.01 -6.82
C ASN A 170 -4.73 6.73 -6.50
N ARG A 171 -4.84 7.94 -5.97
CA ARG A 171 -3.71 8.77 -5.55
C ARG A 171 -3.06 8.32 -4.24
N LEU A 172 -3.84 7.75 -3.32
CA LEU A 172 -3.33 7.27 -2.04
C LEU A 172 -3.03 5.76 -2.12
N VAL A 173 -1.75 5.42 -2.15
CA VAL A 173 -1.30 4.02 -2.05
C VAL A 173 -0.67 3.82 -0.69
N ILE A 174 -1.02 2.72 -0.01
CA ILE A 174 -0.42 2.34 1.27
C ILE A 174 0.12 0.92 1.10
N ASP A 175 1.42 0.75 1.28
CA ASP A 175 2.11 -0.53 1.14
C ASP A 175 2.90 -0.85 2.42
N LYS A 176 3.11 -2.15 2.66
CA LYS A 176 4.04 -2.64 3.68
C LYS A 176 5.39 -2.91 3.03
N THR A 177 6.44 -2.36 3.61
CA THR A 177 7.82 -2.66 3.22
C THR A 177 8.25 -4.03 3.73
N GLN A 178 9.35 -4.54 3.19
CA GLN A 178 9.85 -5.89 3.49
C GLN A 178 10.22 -6.07 4.97
N ASP A 179 10.65 -5.00 5.64
CA ASP A 179 10.92 -4.95 7.08
C ASP A 179 9.66 -4.73 7.93
N GLY A 180 8.47 -4.74 7.33
CA GLY A 180 7.19 -4.66 8.02
C GLY A 180 6.71 -3.25 8.34
N ARG A 181 7.47 -2.19 8.00
CA ARG A 181 6.98 -0.81 8.12
C ARG A 181 5.86 -0.54 7.10
N VAL A 182 4.95 0.34 7.45
CA VAL A 182 3.93 0.85 6.54
C VAL A 182 4.39 2.20 6.01
N ALA A 183 4.33 2.35 4.69
CA ALA A 183 4.55 3.60 4.01
C ALA A 183 3.31 3.96 3.18
N TYR A 184 3.02 5.25 3.05
CA TYR A 184 2.02 5.74 2.11
C TYR A 184 2.64 6.66 1.05
N TYR A 185 2.01 6.70 -0.10
CA TYR A 185 2.38 7.46 -1.28
C TYR A 185 1.18 8.30 -1.67
N ILE A 186 1.41 9.58 -1.98
CA ILE A 186 0.40 10.47 -2.54
C ILE A 186 0.87 10.90 -3.91
N TYR A 187 0.19 10.40 -4.94
CA TYR A 187 0.51 10.70 -6.33
C TYR A 187 -0.18 11.98 -6.83
N PRO A 188 0.39 12.64 -7.86
CA PRO A 188 -0.22 13.81 -8.49
C PRO A 188 -1.62 13.50 -9.04
N ASP A 189 -2.54 14.47 -8.93
CA ASP A 189 -3.89 14.37 -9.49
C ASP A 189 -3.92 14.81 -10.96
N GLY A 190 -3.30 14.03 -11.85
CA GLY A 190 -3.15 14.42 -13.26
C GLY A 190 -4.47 14.62 -14.02
N TYR A 191 -5.56 13.99 -13.58
CA TYR A 191 -6.90 14.17 -14.14
C TYR A 191 -7.82 15.06 -13.30
N LYS A 192 -7.40 15.53 -12.13
CA LYS A 192 -8.22 16.31 -11.19
C LYS A 192 -9.51 15.57 -10.78
N MET A 193 -9.39 14.28 -10.48
CA MET A 193 -10.53 13.39 -10.23
C MET A 193 -10.62 12.91 -8.78
N GLN A 194 -9.61 13.17 -7.95
CA GLN A 194 -9.59 12.68 -6.57
C GLN A 194 -8.91 13.70 -5.67
N GLU A 195 -9.70 14.56 -5.05
CA GLU A 195 -9.22 15.36 -3.93
C GLU A 195 -8.94 14.47 -2.71
N LEU A 196 -7.89 14.78 -1.95
CA LEU A 196 -7.53 14.04 -0.74
C LEU A 196 -7.60 14.95 0.48
N THR A 197 -8.17 14.44 1.56
CA THR A 197 -8.20 15.10 2.86
C THR A 197 -7.28 14.38 3.85
N VAL A 198 -6.89 15.07 4.92
CA VAL A 198 -6.14 14.47 6.03
C VAL A 198 -6.89 13.28 6.61
N ASP A 199 -8.20 13.42 6.83
CA ASP A 199 -9.06 12.37 7.38
C ASP A 199 -9.08 11.12 6.51
N PHE A 200 -9.14 11.28 5.18
CA PHE A 200 -9.11 10.15 4.25
C PHE A 200 -7.80 9.36 4.36
N VAL A 201 -6.65 10.06 4.44
CA VAL A 201 -5.34 9.41 4.64
C VAL A 201 -5.27 8.73 6.01
N LYS A 202 -5.73 9.40 7.08
CA LYS A 202 -5.80 8.82 8.43
C LYS A 202 -6.66 7.55 8.47
N GLN A 203 -7.79 7.54 7.78
CA GLN A 203 -8.66 6.37 7.68
C GLN A 203 -7.94 5.20 6.98
N GLY A 204 -7.22 5.47 5.89
CA GLY A 204 -6.39 4.47 5.22
C GLY A 204 -5.33 3.87 6.16
N LEU A 205 -4.60 4.72 6.89
CA LEU A 205 -3.57 4.29 7.85
C LEU A 205 -4.17 3.58 9.09
N ALA A 206 -5.42 3.88 9.45
CA ALA A 206 -6.12 3.25 10.56
C ALA A 206 -6.37 1.75 10.28
N GLY A 207 -6.62 1.38 9.02
CA GLY A 207 -6.71 -0.03 8.60
C GLY A 207 -5.43 -0.84 8.87
N TYR A 208 -4.29 -0.16 9.00
CA TYR A 208 -3.01 -0.76 9.37
C TYR A 208 -2.70 -0.66 10.87
N GLY A 209 -3.50 0.08 11.65
CA GLY A 209 -3.30 0.30 13.08
C GLY A 209 -2.17 1.28 13.43
N ILE A 210 -1.80 2.17 12.50
CA ILE A 210 -0.66 3.09 12.66
C ILE A 210 -1.03 4.57 12.51
N ALA A 211 -2.31 4.89 12.33
CA ALA A 211 -2.77 6.26 12.11
C ALA A 211 -2.37 7.22 13.24
N ASP A 212 -2.26 6.75 14.49
CA ASP A 212 -1.93 7.61 15.62
C ASP A 212 -0.48 8.12 15.60
N PHE A 213 0.41 7.42 14.88
CA PHE A 213 1.86 7.63 14.82
C PHE A 213 2.30 8.62 13.73
N ILE A 214 1.35 9.37 13.18
CA ILE A 214 1.60 10.41 12.18
C ILE A 214 0.74 11.64 12.48
N SER A 215 1.35 12.82 12.37
CA SER A 215 0.65 14.08 12.59
C SER A 215 -0.18 14.50 11.38
N GLU A 216 -1.29 15.18 11.65
CA GLU A 216 -2.16 15.77 10.62
C GLU A 216 -1.40 16.78 9.77
N GLU A 217 -0.52 17.59 10.39
CA GLU A 217 0.34 18.54 9.69
C GLU A 217 1.27 17.86 8.67
N TYR A 218 1.86 16.72 9.03
CA TYR A 218 2.74 15.99 8.11
C TYR A 218 1.96 15.37 6.95
N ILE A 219 0.73 14.88 7.21
CA ILE A 219 -0.16 14.41 6.16
C ILE A 219 -0.56 15.55 5.23
N ALA A 220 -0.92 16.71 5.77
CA ALA A 220 -1.28 17.89 4.98
C ALA A 220 -0.13 18.30 4.04
N LYS A 221 1.11 18.36 4.56
CA LYS A 221 2.32 18.61 3.74
C LYS A 221 2.53 17.54 2.66
N SER A 222 2.22 16.28 2.96
CA SER A 222 2.33 15.19 1.98
C SER A 222 1.27 15.30 0.88
N ILE A 223 0.04 15.73 1.23
CA ILE A 223 -1.04 15.98 0.26
C ILE A 223 -0.66 17.15 -0.64
N GLU A 224 -0.16 18.25 -0.06
CA GLU A 224 0.31 19.40 -0.82
C GLU A 224 1.45 19.03 -1.78
N ALA A 225 2.44 18.27 -1.30
CA ALA A 225 3.58 17.86 -2.10
C ALA A 225 3.18 16.91 -3.25
N SER A 226 2.29 15.95 -3.00
CA SER A 226 1.76 15.00 -4.01
C SER A 226 2.82 14.40 -4.95
N ASN A 227 4.03 14.16 -4.45
CA ASN A 227 5.21 13.87 -5.27
C ASN A 227 5.42 12.37 -5.53
N GLY A 228 4.51 11.51 -5.05
CA GLY A 228 4.62 10.06 -5.20
C GLY A 228 5.79 9.42 -4.44
N LEU A 229 6.46 10.16 -3.54
CA LEU A 229 7.55 9.63 -2.71
C LEU A 229 7.00 8.88 -1.48
N PRO A 230 7.75 7.87 -0.97
CA PRO A 230 7.33 7.13 0.22
C PRO A 230 7.37 7.99 1.47
N ASN A 231 6.29 7.95 2.24
CA ASN A 231 6.19 8.53 3.58
C ASN A 231 6.11 7.39 4.60
N PHE A 232 7.22 7.09 5.27
CA PHE A 232 7.32 6.01 6.26
C PHE A 232 6.68 6.43 7.58
N VAL A 233 5.80 5.57 8.12
CA VAL A 233 5.10 5.85 9.38
C VAL A 233 5.61 4.97 10.51
N ALA A 234 5.19 3.71 10.56
CA ALA A 234 5.54 2.76 11.62
C ALA A 234 5.28 1.32 11.17
N ALA A 235 5.77 0.34 11.94
CA ALA A 235 5.52 -1.08 11.68
C ALA A 235 4.43 -1.63 12.62
N PRO A 236 3.29 -2.14 12.11
CA PRO A 236 2.29 -2.75 12.95
C PRO A 236 2.73 -4.12 13.48
N VAL A 237 2.47 -4.36 14.76
CA VAL A 237 2.76 -5.61 15.46
C VAL A 237 1.45 -6.26 15.86
N ASN A 238 1.16 -7.45 15.33
CA ASN A 238 -0.03 -8.19 15.75
C ASN A 238 0.15 -8.65 17.20
N ILE A 239 -0.90 -8.60 18.00
CA ILE A 239 -0.89 -9.11 19.36
C ILE A 239 -1.68 -10.42 19.40
N MET A 240 -1.06 -11.47 19.92
CA MET A 240 -1.69 -12.75 20.22
C MET A 240 -1.90 -12.85 21.72
N TYR A 241 -3.10 -13.21 22.16
CA TYR A 241 -3.42 -13.49 23.56
C TYR A 241 -4.35 -14.70 23.61
N ASN A 242 -4.05 -15.69 24.45
CA ASN A 242 -4.78 -16.97 24.52
C ASN A 242 -4.96 -17.64 23.14
N ASN A 243 -3.88 -17.66 22.33
CA ASN A 243 -3.86 -18.17 20.96
C ASN A 243 -4.81 -17.45 19.97
N GLN A 244 -5.45 -16.37 20.38
CA GLN A 244 -6.30 -15.54 19.55
C GLN A 244 -5.59 -14.24 19.17
N LYS A 245 -5.75 -13.84 17.91
CA LYS A 245 -5.27 -12.55 17.42
C LYS A 245 -6.22 -11.45 17.89
N LEU A 246 -5.70 -10.45 18.58
CA LEU A 246 -6.49 -9.30 19.00
C LEU A 246 -6.85 -8.40 17.80
N ALA A 247 -7.97 -7.68 17.93
CA ALA A 247 -8.47 -6.80 16.88
C ALA A 247 -7.61 -5.54 16.67
N PHE A 248 -6.92 -5.09 17.74
CA PHE A 248 -5.98 -3.98 17.69
C PHE A 248 -4.53 -4.49 17.61
N LYS A 249 -3.61 -3.56 17.34
CA LYS A 249 -2.20 -3.83 17.11
C LYS A 249 -1.36 -3.04 18.09
N ALA A 250 -0.19 -3.58 18.43
CA ALA A 250 0.91 -2.77 18.91
C ALA A 250 1.62 -2.13 17.71
N VAL A 251 2.46 -1.13 17.96
CA VAL A 251 3.16 -0.40 16.91
C VAL A 251 4.64 -0.31 17.22
N ASN A 252 5.48 -0.86 16.36
CA ASN A 252 6.92 -0.63 16.39
C ASN A 252 7.23 0.69 15.70
N TYR A 253 7.61 1.67 16.49
CA TYR A 253 7.94 3.02 16.07
C TYR A 253 9.28 3.41 16.69
N LYS A 254 10.22 3.87 15.85
CA LYS A 254 11.59 4.23 16.28
C LYS A 254 12.27 3.13 17.14
N ASN A 255 12.09 1.87 16.77
CA ASN A 255 12.64 0.68 17.43
C ASN A 255 12.09 0.43 18.85
N GLN A 256 10.96 1.02 19.21
CA GLN A 256 10.23 0.73 20.43
C GLN A 256 8.82 0.24 20.08
N ILE A 257 8.35 -0.79 20.78
CA ILE A 257 7.02 -1.36 20.56
C ILE A 257 6.05 -0.75 21.56
N TYR A 258 5.05 -0.06 21.05
CA TYR A 258 4.02 0.64 21.81
C TYR A 258 2.72 -0.16 21.83
N VAL A 259 2.15 -0.36 23.01
CA VAL A 259 0.87 -1.07 23.21
C VAL A 259 -0.19 -0.06 23.63
N PRO A 260 -1.35 0.00 22.94
CA PRO A 260 -2.41 0.93 23.30
C PRO A 260 -3.05 0.52 24.64
N VAL A 261 -3.02 1.42 25.62
CA VAL A 261 -3.35 1.11 27.02
C VAL A 261 -4.82 0.77 27.20
N GLN A 262 -5.72 1.54 26.60
CA GLN A 262 -7.15 1.43 26.83
C GLN A 262 -7.72 0.13 26.24
N GLU A 263 -7.29 -0.22 25.02
CA GLU A 263 -7.66 -1.43 24.33
C GLU A 263 -7.14 -2.68 25.05
N MET A 264 -5.91 -2.61 25.58
CA MET A 264 -5.32 -3.69 26.37
C MET A 264 -6.06 -3.87 27.70
N ALA A 265 -6.33 -2.78 28.42
CA ALA A 265 -7.07 -2.77 29.68
C ALA A 265 -8.48 -3.36 29.50
N LYS A 266 -9.18 -2.98 28.43
CA LYS A 266 -10.49 -3.55 28.07
C LYS A 266 -10.40 -5.06 27.79
N THR A 267 -9.37 -5.50 27.07
CA THR A 267 -9.15 -6.92 26.73
C THR A 267 -8.94 -7.78 27.97
N LEU A 268 -8.21 -7.25 28.96
CA LEU A 268 -7.92 -7.95 30.22
C LEU A 268 -8.91 -7.66 31.33
N ASN A 269 -9.99 -6.93 31.04
CA ASN A 269 -10.95 -6.47 32.04
C ASN A 269 -10.27 -5.83 33.27
N THR A 270 -9.26 -5.00 33.03
CA THR A 270 -8.44 -4.36 34.06
C THR A 270 -8.78 -2.87 34.13
N ALA A 271 -9.12 -2.36 35.32
CA ALA A 271 -9.32 -0.94 35.53
C ALA A 271 -7.97 -0.19 35.39
N VAL A 272 -7.94 0.83 34.54
CA VAL A 272 -6.75 1.68 34.33
C VAL A 272 -7.13 3.16 34.40
N LYS A 273 -6.27 3.95 35.04
CA LYS A 273 -6.36 5.43 35.04
C LYS A 273 -5.09 6.02 34.45
N ILE A 274 -5.20 7.15 33.78
CA ILE A 274 -4.05 7.92 33.30
C ILE A 274 -3.86 9.10 34.25
N GLU A 275 -2.80 9.05 35.06
CA GLU A 275 -2.52 10.06 36.09
C GLU A 275 -1.02 10.39 36.05
N ASN A 276 -0.68 11.68 36.10
CA ASN A 276 0.71 12.16 36.12
C ASN A 276 1.62 11.55 35.04
N GLY A 277 1.10 11.36 33.81
CA GLY A 277 1.86 10.79 32.70
C GLY A 277 2.10 9.27 32.77
N SER A 278 1.38 8.56 33.65
CA SER A 278 1.47 7.11 33.79
C SER A 278 0.10 6.44 33.70
N ALA A 279 0.07 5.21 33.19
CA ALA A 279 -1.05 4.30 33.33
C ALA A 279 -0.96 3.60 34.68
N VAL A 280 -2.01 3.68 35.48
CA VAL A 280 -2.06 3.14 36.85
C VAL A 280 -3.17 2.10 36.95
N THR A 281 -2.84 0.94 37.50
CA THR A 281 -3.74 -0.20 37.75
C THR A 281 -3.55 -0.68 39.19
N ALA A 282 -4.37 -1.66 39.64
CA ALA A 282 -4.16 -2.31 40.94
C ALA A 282 -2.80 -3.03 41.05
N LYS A 283 -2.19 -3.41 39.92
CA LYS A 283 -0.90 -4.13 39.88
C LYS A 283 0.30 -3.19 40.02
N GLY A 284 0.20 -1.98 39.49
CA GLY A 284 1.31 -1.02 39.44
C GLY A 284 1.07 0.09 38.44
N SER A 285 2.14 0.77 38.06
CA SER A 285 2.14 1.86 37.08
C SER A 285 3.20 1.69 35.98
N ALA A 286 2.95 2.30 34.82
CA ALA A 286 3.91 2.36 33.71
C ALA A 286 3.84 3.76 33.04
N PRO A 287 4.99 4.32 32.60
CA PRO A 287 5.01 5.56 31.84
C PRO A 287 4.19 5.48 30.56
N VAL A 288 3.50 6.56 30.22
CA VAL A 288 2.66 6.66 29.03
C VAL A 288 3.21 7.69 28.07
N GLU A 289 3.22 7.34 26.78
CA GLU A 289 3.39 8.28 25.69
C GLU A 289 2.07 8.49 24.96
N LEU A 290 1.81 9.74 24.54
CA LEU A 290 0.59 10.10 23.82
C LEU A 290 0.85 10.18 22.31
N PHE A 291 0.18 9.32 21.55
CA PHE A 291 0.14 9.40 20.09
C PHE A 291 -1.27 9.77 19.65
N SER A 292 -1.43 10.90 18.96
CA SER A 292 -2.75 11.47 18.64
C SER A 292 -3.70 11.52 19.85
N LYS A 293 -3.18 11.95 21.00
CA LYS A 293 -3.89 12.02 22.31
C LYS A 293 -4.32 10.67 22.90
N LYS A 294 -3.92 9.53 22.32
CA LYS A 294 -4.18 8.20 22.88
C LYS A 294 -2.98 7.70 23.68
N PRO A 295 -3.19 7.09 24.85
CA PRO A 295 -2.13 6.60 25.70
C PRO A 295 -1.58 5.24 25.23
N TYR A 296 -0.26 5.17 25.09
CA TYR A 296 0.50 3.96 24.80
C TYR A 296 1.57 3.74 25.89
N ILE A 297 1.83 2.48 26.22
CA ILE A 297 2.97 2.06 27.04
C ILE A 297 3.99 1.33 26.18
N HIS A 298 5.23 1.23 26.64
CA HIS A 298 6.21 0.34 26.00
C HIS A 298 5.84 -1.11 26.31
N LEU A 299 6.00 -2.01 25.34
CA LEU A 299 5.72 -3.44 25.52
C LEU A 299 6.56 -4.04 26.65
N THR A 300 7.78 -3.52 26.86
CA THR A 300 8.66 -3.94 27.97
C THR A 300 8.06 -3.67 29.34
N ASP A 301 7.17 -2.70 29.46
CA ASP A 301 6.51 -2.30 30.71
C ASP A 301 5.14 -2.96 30.91
N ILE A 302 4.69 -3.80 29.96
CA ILE A 302 3.34 -4.39 29.98
C ILE A 302 3.08 -5.19 31.27
N SER A 303 4.11 -5.90 31.74
CA SER A 303 4.06 -6.74 32.95
C SER A 303 4.01 -5.92 34.25
N ASN A 304 4.26 -4.60 34.20
CA ASN A 304 4.21 -3.73 35.38
C ASN A 304 2.76 -3.37 35.74
N ILE A 305 1.86 -3.36 34.75
CA ILE A 305 0.46 -2.94 34.95
C ILE A 305 -0.57 -4.00 34.56
N PHE A 306 -0.19 -5.00 33.76
CA PHE A 306 -1.04 -6.11 33.40
C PHE A 306 -0.43 -7.45 33.84
N PRO A 307 -1.23 -8.45 34.25
CA PRO A 307 -0.72 -9.76 34.67
C PRO A 307 -0.38 -10.65 33.46
N VAL A 308 0.42 -10.13 32.53
CA VAL A 308 0.85 -10.83 31.32
C VAL A 308 2.35 -10.63 31.10
N GLY A 309 3.03 -11.69 30.70
CA GLY A 309 4.35 -11.60 30.08
C GLY A 309 4.22 -11.52 28.56
N PHE A 310 5.34 -11.31 27.87
CA PHE A 310 5.36 -11.26 26.40
C PHE A 310 6.55 -12.00 25.80
N SER A 311 6.38 -12.41 24.54
CA SER A 311 7.46 -12.86 23.65
C SER A 311 7.26 -12.26 22.25
N LEU A 312 8.33 -12.10 21.49
CA LEU A 312 8.31 -11.56 20.13
C LEU A 312 8.80 -12.61 19.14
N ASN A 313 8.20 -12.65 17.95
CA ASN A 313 8.76 -13.45 16.85
C ASN A 313 10.04 -12.81 16.30
N LYS A 314 10.84 -13.57 15.54
CA LYS A 314 12.15 -13.13 15.01
C LYS A 314 12.11 -11.81 14.24
N ASN A 315 10.99 -11.49 13.60
CA ASN A 315 10.84 -10.30 12.76
C ASN A 315 10.10 -9.16 13.47
N TYR A 316 9.78 -9.31 14.77
CA TYR A 316 9.08 -8.31 15.57
C TYR A 316 7.70 -7.90 15.01
N THR A 317 7.05 -8.77 14.23
CA THR A 317 5.74 -8.52 13.62
C THR A 317 4.59 -9.13 14.43
N VAL A 318 4.91 -9.98 15.41
CA VAL A 318 3.95 -10.62 16.32
C VAL A 318 4.49 -10.58 17.74
N ALA A 319 3.69 -10.03 18.66
CA ALA A 319 3.87 -10.13 20.10
C ALA A 319 2.87 -11.16 20.65
N THR A 320 3.36 -12.17 21.37
CA THR A 320 2.51 -13.16 22.04
C THR A 320 2.50 -12.86 23.54
N LEU A 321 1.31 -12.62 24.07
CA LEU A 321 1.08 -12.33 25.48
C LEU A 321 0.61 -13.60 26.19
N THR A 322 1.22 -13.89 27.33
CA THR A 322 0.91 -15.07 28.17
C THR A 322 0.52 -14.62 29.56
N ALA A 323 -0.61 -15.11 30.07
CA ALA A 323 -1.04 -14.83 31.43
C ALA A 323 0.04 -15.26 32.44
N MET A 324 0.34 -14.38 33.39
CA MET A 324 1.20 -14.71 34.51
C MET A 324 0.35 -15.33 35.62
N PRO A 325 0.85 -16.36 36.32
CA PRO A 325 0.16 -16.88 37.50
C PRO A 325 -0.05 -15.75 38.51
N ALA A 326 -1.22 -15.71 39.14
CA ALA A 326 -1.45 -14.83 40.27
C ALA A 326 -0.38 -15.13 41.32
N VAL A 327 0.33 -14.10 41.79
CA VAL A 327 1.23 -14.25 42.93
C VAL A 327 0.34 -14.65 44.11
N GLY A 328 0.32 -15.95 44.43
CA GLY A 328 -0.29 -16.44 45.65
C GLY A 328 0.42 -15.76 46.83
N THR A 329 -0.36 -15.35 47.82
CA THR A 329 0.16 -14.94 49.12
C THR A 329 1.07 -16.04 49.64
N VAL A 330 2.38 -15.79 49.63
CA VAL A 330 3.37 -16.70 50.21
C VAL A 330 3.19 -16.62 51.72
N GLU A 331 2.65 -17.67 52.30
CA GLU A 331 2.71 -17.96 53.73
C GLU A 331 4.20 -18.02 54.14
N PRO A 332 4.63 -17.42 55.27
CA PRO A 332 6.05 -17.24 55.55
C PRO A 332 6.73 -18.60 55.77
N ALA A 333 7.62 -18.97 54.84
CA ALA A 333 8.48 -20.13 55.00
C ALA A 333 9.61 -19.80 55.98
N ASP A 334 9.66 -20.61 57.03
CA ASP A 334 10.66 -20.61 58.08
C ASP A 334 12.11 -20.58 57.58
N SER A 335 12.93 -19.95 58.42
CA SER A 335 14.38 -19.92 58.33
C SER A 335 14.99 -21.33 58.32
N ALA A 336 15.82 -21.64 57.33
CA ALA A 336 17.12 -22.28 57.50
C ALA A 336 17.78 -22.58 56.15
N ALA A 337 18.90 -21.92 55.88
CA ALA A 337 20.16 -22.50 55.41
C ALA A 337 20.96 -21.46 54.63
N ASN A 338 21.81 -20.78 55.39
CA ASN A 338 22.90 -19.97 54.91
C ASN A 338 24.04 -20.91 54.46
N LYS A 339 24.55 -20.79 53.23
CA LYS A 339 25.98 -20.96 52.96
C LYS A 339 26.42 -20.28 51.66
N ALA A 340 27.20 -19.23 51.89
CA ALA A 340 27.88 -18.33 50.98
C ALA A 340 28.78 -18.97 49.92
N VAL A 341 28.98 -18.25 48.81
CA VAL A 341 30.31 -17.80 48.35
C VAL A 341 30.19 -16.37 47.80
N LYS A 342 31.10 -15.49 48.26
CA LYS A 342 31.29 -14.08 47.89
C LYS A 342 32.36 -13.92 46.78
N ALA A 343 32.40 -12.69 46.23
CA ALA A 343 33.43 -12.01 45.42
C ALA A 343 33.25 -12.17 43.88
N ASP A 344 33.30 -11.13 43.04
CA ASP A 344 33.98 -9.81 43.17
C ASP A 344 33.22 -8.68 42.42
N GLU A 345 33.24 -7.48 43.01
CA GLU A 345 32.98 -6.19 42.36
C GLU A 345 34.31 -5.57 41.91
N ASN A 346 34.46 -5.30 40.61
CA ASN A 346 35.03 -4.07 40.01
C ASN A 346 35.64 -4.34 38.63
N ALA A 347 35.01 -3.79 37.59
CA ALA A 347 35.75 -3.20 36.46
C ALA A 347 34.82 -2.28 35.67
N ALA A 348 34.93 -0.98 35.92
CA ALA A 348 34.45 0.05 35.03
C ALA A 348 35.42 0.21 33.85
N ALA A 349 34.93 0.09 32.60
CA ALA A 349 35.60 0.64 31.42
C ALA A 349 34.62 0.83 30.24
N LYS A 350 34.25 2.10 30.03
CA LYS A 350 34.04 2.89 28.78
C LYS A 350 33.48 2.27 27.47
N PRO A 351 32.78 3.10 26.66
CA PRO A 351 31.87 2.66 25.60
C PRO A 351 32.58 2.23 24.31
N GLN A 352 32.19 1.08 23.76
CA GLN A 352 32.57 0.66 22.41
C GLN A 352 31.51 1.11 21.39
N THR A 353 31.90 2.08 20.58
CA THR A 353 31.49 2.21 19.18
C THR A 353 31.92 1.00 18.37
N ASP A 354 30.99 0.33 17.69
CA ASP A 354 31.27 -0.51 16.52
C ASP A 354 30.05 -0.46 15.58
N LYS A 355 30.19 0.18 14.41
CA LYS A 355 30.64 -0.42 13.15
C LYS A 355 29.64 -1.42 12.57
N GLN A 356 28.90 -0.87 11.64
CA GLN A 356 28.08 -1.47 10.60
C GLN A 356 28.79 -2.67 9.94
N THR A 357 28.40 -3.89 10.30
CA THR A 357 28.77 -5.10 9.56
C THR A 357 27.66 -5.42 8.57
N GLY A 358 28.03 -5.39 7.27
CA GLY A 358 27.12 -5.55 6.14
C GLY A 358 26.48 -6.93 6.06
N ILE A 359 25.17 -6.92 5.83
CA ILE A 359 24.44 -8.05 5.28
C ILE A 359 24.13 -7.68 3.83
N ASN A 360 24.68 -8.45 2.90
CA ASN A 360 24.50 -8.30 1.46
C ASN A 360 23.08 -8.77 1.10
N ILE A 361 22.17 -7.82 0.85
CA ILE A 361 20.78 -8.08 0.46
C ILE A 361 20.69 -7.92 -1.08
N PRO A 362 20.16 -8.91 -1.83
CA PRO A 362 20.02 -8.83 -3.27
C PRO A 362 19.25 -7.58 -3.73
N GLN A 363 19.85 -6.81 -4.64
CA GLN A 363 19.38 -5.50 -5.10
C GLN A 363 17.97 -5.51 -5.70
N ARG A 364 17.05 -4.80 -5.04
CA ARG A 364 15.81 -4.24 -5.64
C ARG A 364 15.91 -2.71 -5.80
N GLU A 365 17.12 -2.16 -5.72
CA GLU A 365 17.38 -0.72 -5.83
C GLU A 365 17.09 -0.17 -7.23
N ASN A 366 17.15 -1.01 -8.28
CA ASN A 366 16.99 -0.56 -9.66
C ASN A 366 15.57 -0.12 -10.02
N SER A 367 14.50 -0.70 -9.44
CA SER A 367 13.12 -0.28 -9.76
C SER A 367 12.70 0.99 -9.01
N LEU A 368 13.15 1.15 -7.76
CA LEU A 368 12.86 2.34 -6.97
C LEU A 368 13.69 3.55 -7.45
N ASN A 369 14.94 3.34 -7.87
CA ASN A 369 15.77 4.40 -8.43
C ASN A 369 15.32 4.78 -9.85
N ALA A 370 14.92 3.82 -10.70
CA ALA A 370 14.32 4.14 -12.00
C ALA A 370 13.03 4.95 -11.85
N GLN A 371 12.18 4.62 -10.86
CA GLN A 371 10.97 5.36 -10.55
C GLN A 371 11.28 6.76 -9.95
N LYS A 372 12.29 6.89 -9.08
CA LYS A 372 12.76 8.17 -8.54
C LYS A 372 13.30 9.11 -9.62
N GLU A 373 14.11 8.59 -10.55
CA GLU A 373 14.68 9.39 -11.65
C GLU A 373 13.61 9.78 -12.69
N LEU A 374 12.63 8.90 -12.95
CA LEU A 374 11.46 9.23 -13.76
C LEU A 374 10.66 10.40 -13.17
N TYR A 375 10.36 10.38 -11.87
CA TYR A 375 9.58 11.46 -11.23
C TYR A 375 10.34 12.79 -11.17
N LYS A 376 11.66 12.79 -10.90
CA LYS A 376 12.48 14.02 -10.96
C LYS A 376 12.48 14.67 -12.34
N SER A 377 12.53 13.86 -13.40
CA SER A 377 12.51 14.36 -14.79
C SER A 377 11.12 14.86 -15.22
N ALA A 378 10.05 14.26 -14.69
CA ALA A 378 8.67 14.66 -14.97
C ALA A 378 8.31 16.00 -14.34
N ASP A 379 8.73 16.26 -13.09
CA ASP A 379 8.44 17.53 -12.41
C ASP A 379 9.18 18.72 -13.06
N LYS A 380 10.40 18.51 -13.56
CA LYS A 380 11.15 19.54 -14.30
C LYS A 380 10.46 19.93 -15.61
N LYS A 381 9.99 18.94 -16.39
CA LYS A 381 9.27 19.19 -17.65
C LYS A 381 7.87 19.79 -17.44
N ILE A 382 7.14 19.41 -16.37
CA ILE A 382 5.85 20.05 -16.05
C ILE A 382 6.03 21.52 -15.66
N GLY A 383 7.15 21.85 -14.99
CA GLY A 383 7.52 23.25 -14.72
C GLY A 383 7.80 24.04 -16.01
N GLU A 384 8.57 23.46 -16.93
CA GLU A 384 8.88 24.06 -18.24
C GLU A 384 7.63 24.18 -19.14
N GLU A 385 6.74 23.18 -19.15
CA GLU A 385 5.51 23.14 -19.95
C GLU A 385 4.45 24.14 -19.44
N LYS A 386 4.36 24.34 -18.11
CA LYS A 386 3.58 25.43 -17.51
C LYS A 386 4.11 26.80 -17.92
N GLN A 387 5.43 26.97 -17.96
CA GLN A 387 6.06 28.23 -18.34
C GLN A 387 5.82 28.55 -19.83
N SER A 388 5.86 27.56 -20.71
CA SER A 388 5.51 27.73 -22.14
C SER A 388 4.02 28.01 -22.37
N ILE A 389 3.11 27.39 -21.61
CA ILE A 389 1.67 27.68 -21.69
C ILE A 389 1.36 29.09 -21.17
N GLU A 390 2.11 29.57 -20.18
CA GLU A 390 1.96 30.93 -19.64
C GLU A 390 2.57 31.99 -20.58
N LEU A 391 3.66 31.66 -21.28
CA LEU A 391 4.25 32.45 -22.38
C LEU A 391 3.31 32.53 -23.60
N GLU A 392 2.67 31.45 -24.01
CA GLU A 392 1.70 31.48 -25.12
C GLU A 392 0.44 32.29 -24.77
N LYS A 393 -0.02 32.23 -23.51
CA LYS A 393 -1.13 33.08 -23.04
C LYS A 393 -0.77 34.57 -22.98
N THR A 394 0.47 34.91 -22.62
CA THR A 394 0.92 36.31 -22.63
C THR A 394 1.16 36.84 -24.03
N VAL A 395 1.51 35.99 -25.00
CA VAL A 395 1.62 36.38 -26.41
C VAL A 395 0.25 36.48 -27.10
N SER A 396 -0.76 35.70 -26.67
CA SER A 396 -2.10 35.77 -27.28
C SER A 396 -3.00 36.91 -26.77
N ASP A 397 -2.68 37.55 -25.64
CA ASP A 397 -3.47 38.67 -25.10
C ASP A 397 -3.16 40.02 -25.77
N ASP A 398 -2.11 40.09 -26.61
CA ASP A 398 -1.68 41.32 -27.30
C ASP A 398 -2.06 41.38 -28.80
N THR A 399 -2.89 40.45 -29.30
CA THR A 399 -3.42 40.55 -30.68
C THR A 399 -4.95 40.56 -30.70
N LYS A 400 -5.47 41.78 -30.66
CA LYS A 400 -6.87 42.08 -30.98
C LYS A 400 -7.16 41.74 -32.44
N THR A 401 -8.36 41.20 -32.66
CA THR A 401 -9.10 41.02 -33.93
C THR A 401 -8.61 39.92 -34.87
N ASP A 402 -9.35 38.80 -34.90
CA ASP A 402 -10.13 38.45 -36.10
C ASP A 402 -11.29 37.48 -35.80
N LYS A 403 -12.44 37.77 -36.42
CA LYS A 403 -13.69 37.03 -36.35
C LYS A 403 -13.56 35.71 -37.12
N ILE A 404 -13.99 34.60 -36.53
CA ILE A 404 -14.35 33.40 -37.30
C ILE A 404 -15.71 32.88 -36.81
N GLU A 405 -16.61 32.77 -37.78
CA GLU A 405 -18.01 32.37 -37.67
C GLU A 405 -18.16 30.93 -37.19
N ILE A 406 -19.14 30.72 -36.30
CA ILE A 406 -19.61 29.39 -35.90
C ILE A 406 -20.63 28.94 -36.95
N ALA A 407 -20.20 28.07 -37.86
CA ALA A 407 -21.12 27.33 -38.72
C ALA A 407 -21.74 26.18 -37.91
N THR A 408 -23.04 26.30 -37.65
CA THR A 408 -23.90 25.21 -37.17
C THR A 408 -24.22 24.30 -38.36
N ILE A 409 -24.07 22.99 -38.24
CA ILE A 409 -24.63 22.04 -39.21
C ILE A 409 -25.46 20.98 -38.47
N LYS A 410 -26.65 20.80 -39.02
CA LYS A 410 -27.77 19.92 -38.64
C LYS A 410 -27.43 18.44 -38.67
#